data_AF-A0A1F3XXV7-F1
#
_entry.id   AF-A0A1F3XXV7-F1
#
_cell.length_a   1.000
_cell.length_b   1.000
_cell.length_c   1.000
_cell.angle_alpha   90.00
_cell.angle_beta   90.00
_cell.angle_gamma   90.00
#
_symmetry.space_group_name_H-M   'P 1'
#
loop_
_entity.id
_entity.type
_entity.pdbx_description
1 polymer ?
#
loop_
_entity_poly.entity_id
_entity_poly.type
_entity_poly.pdbx_seq_one_letter_code
_entity_poly.pdbx_strand_id
1 'polypeptide(L)'
;MRILRAFAVLSALSLASPGGQTLAWGNTEIDDIRANPSFGGVAGNFFELDFGASAIGPVRFDVLCFIGVRLEKEIINLTPHPTERGPSLVSDDFRDGIEVTQSRTVDLGFGPNGIATGSPALSLINPSLGLLPVFGSKAVSRQYVRTLDESKKIDHLRLPAHGSDLEAWAPGFEVQFKASGGMVLSAGTGYQGAAGVGARYLVMADWQVGIKKLGPKQAYVQAIRTRLHSLAFSPGAAFAFVELSGIQSVGDEFSFIFDFNDSRAVEAYEGLIRGRMTATQLLVEDPQSGVKALSRRHNHLGGKFTNWFLGIPELVFGFRTKGFVHASMDVIGREGREPVRLELAARLDEKAKGGIFLRNHSKTTKADFYATHFTRGPLSGYAAQYLWSFEQERASTKNLRQALSSLMAQTGLRKALEVEVPHSKSGYLRARFKMLISQAATDRLMRVSLEDADAFRAFSLALLTNYFENGDDPDDLCPKQPVLANPPVSDEIPPPPFETRKDIPLCIERLRSKTLAATDKMVKLLQEMSLQSGSARNFVRAYAKFGSALLANQFTFGAVLKVIENEPAKIDYIIEGERISRFKRLIKVTGK
;
A
#
# COMPACT_ATOMS: atom_id res chain seq x y z
N MET A 1 -1.38 4.00 -5.67
CA MET A 1 -0.94 2.62 -5.97
C MET A 1 -1.10 1.65 -4.78
N ARG A 2 -1.78 2.00 -3.67
CA ARG A 2 -1.44 1.38 -2.39
C ARG A 2 -2.53 0.79 -1.49
N ILE A 3 -3.80 0.64 -1.88
CA ILE A 3 -4.76 -0.16 -1.05
C ILE A 3 -5.60 -1.18 -1.83
N LEU A 4 -5.56 -1.21 -3.18
CA LEU A 4 -6.33 -2.26 -3.87
C LEU A 4 -5.82 -3.69 -3.77
N ARG A 5 -4.68 -3.93 -3.11
CA ARG A 5 -4.18 -5.30 -2.93
C ARG A 5 -4.96 -6.08 -1.87
N ALA A 6 -5.86 -5.45 -1.13
CA ALA A 6 -6.82 -6.10 -0.23
C ALA A 6 -8.00 -6.76 -0.97
N PHE A 7 -8.26 -6.42 -2.24
CA PHE A 7 -9.43 -6.93 -2.99
C PHE A 7 -9.25 -8.33 -3.59
N ALA A 8 -8.04 -8.91 -3.51
CA ALA A 8 -7.79 -10.32 -3.87
C ALA A 8 -8.35 -11.34 -2.85
N VAL A 9 -9.15 -10.89 -1.87
CA VAL A 9 -9.87 -11.77 -0.93
C VAL A 9 -11.10 -12.41 -1.60
N LEU A 10 -11.68 -11.79 -2.64
CA LEU A 10 -12.81 -12.38 -3.38
C LEU A 10 -12.43 -13.67 -4.11
N SER A 11 -11.19 -13.79 -4.59
CA SER A 11 -10.66 -15.04 -5.18
C SER A 11 -10.51 -16.16 -4.14
N ALA A 12 -10.29 -15.80 -2.87
CA ALA A 12 -10.11 -16.75 -1.76
C ALA A 12 -11.43 -17.28 -1.19
N LEU A 13 -12.57 -16.65 -1.51
CA LEU A 13 -13.90 -17.12 -1.09
C LEU A 13 -14.42 -18.32 -1.88
N SER A 14 -13.70 -18.76 -2.92
CA SER A 14 -13.91 -20.05 -3.57
C SER A 14 -13.47 -21.25 -2.70
N LEU A 15 -12.79 -21.02 -1.57
CA LEU A 15 -12.14 -22.05 -0.76
C LEU A 15 -12.75 -22.26 0.64
N ALA A 16 -13.84 -21.57 0.98
CA ALA A 16 -14.45 -21.60 2.31
C ALA A 16 -15.82 -22.33 2.35
N SER A 17 -16.01 -23.36 1.54
CA SER A 17 -17.12 -24.31 1.68
C SER A 17 -16.65 -25.56 2.45
N PRO A 18 -17.10 -25.79 3.70
CA PRO A 18 -16.97 -27.09 4.34
C PRO A 18 -18.03 -28.03 3.74
N GLY A 19 -17.77 -28.49 2.51
CA GLY A 19 -18.69 -29.33 1.78
C GLY A 19 -18.47 -29.28 0.27
N GLY A 20 -17.37 -29.90 -0.20
CA GLY A 20 -17.29 -30.68 -1.45
C GLY A 20 -17.91 -30.17 -2.76
N GLN A 21 -18.30 -28.91 -2.89
CA GLN A 21 -18.74 -28.30 -4.15
C GLN A 21 -17.95 -27.01 -4.35
N THR A 22 -16.88 -27.12 -5.13
CA THR A 22 -16.27 -25.99 -5.81
C THR A 22 -17.31 -25.39 -6.75
N LEU A 23 -18.07 -24.40 -6.28
CA LEU A 23 -18.70 -23.44 -7.18
C LEU A 23 -17.57 -22.69 -7.86
N ALA A 24 -17.22 -23.16 -9.05
CA ALA A 24 -16.30 -22.50 -9.95
C ALA A 24 -16.83 -21.07 -10.17
N TRP A 25 -16.24 -20.10 -9.47
CA TRP A 25 -16.24 -18.74 -9.94
C TRP A 25 -15.62 -18.82 -11.34
N GLY A 26 -16.43 -18.60 -12.37
CA GLY A 26 -15.89 -18.42 -13.70
C GLY A 26 -14.80 -17.37 -13.60
N ASN A 27 -13.56 -17.77 -13.89
CA ASN A 27 -12.44 -16.87 -14.09
C ASN A 27 -12.77 -15.98 -15.30
N THR A 28 -13.61 -14.96 -15.12
CA THR A 28 -13.69 -13.87 -16.08
C THR A 28 -12.66 -12.83 -15.65
N GLU A 29 -11.63 -12.70 -16.49
CA GLU A 29 -10.49 -11.77 -16.54
C GLU A 29 -10.80 -10.26 -16.35
N ILE A 30 -11.93 -9.89 -15.75
CA ILE A 30 -12.49 -8.53 -15.72
C ILE A 30 -12.22 -7.82 -14.38
N ASP A 31 -11.74 -8.52 -13.35
CA ASP A 31 -11.40 -7.92 -12.03
C ASP A 31 -10.07 -7.13 -12.00
N ASP A 32 -9.41 -6.90 -13.14
CA ASP A 32 -8.01 -6.45 -13.19
C ASP A 32 -7.79 -4.94 -13.29
N ILE A 33 -8.83 -4.10 -13.41
CA ILE A 33 -8.63 -2.65 -13.27
C ILE A 33 -8.47 -2.33 -11.79
N ARG A 34 -7.20 -2.21 -11.39
CA ARG A 34 -6.81 -1.86 -10.02
C ARG A 34 -7.16 -0.39 -9.74
N ALA A 35 -8.41 -0.11 -9.37
CA ALA A 35 -9.00 1.15 -8.89
C ALA A 35 -8.27 1.89 -7.75
N ASN A 36 -6.97 2.15 -7.84
CA ASN A 36 -6.12 2.31 -6.65
C ASN A 36 -6.28 3.65 -5.91
N PRO A 37 -6.88 3.73 -4.71
CA PRO A 37 -6.81 4.96 -3.95
C PRO A 37 -5.35 5.14 -3.52
N SER A 38 -4.73 6.22 -3.98
CA SER A 38 -3.50 6.71 -3.40
C SER A 38 -3.85 7.39 -2.08
N PHE A 39 -3.44 6.79 -0.97
CA PHE A 39 -3.59 7.34 0.38
C PHE A 39 -2.54 8.38 0.73
N GLY A 40 -1.68 8.74 -0.23
CA GLY A 40 -1.03 10.04 -0.13
C GLY A 40 -2.12 11.08 -0.31
N GLY A 41 -2.36 11.90 0.70
CA GLY A 41 -2.80 13.28 0.45
C GLY A 41 -1.91 13.90 -0.62
N VAL A 42 -2.36 15.01 -1.23
CA VAL A 42 -1.67 15.71 -2.33
C VAL A 42 -0.17 15.50 -2.22
N ALA A 43 0.41 14.73 -3.15
CA ALA A 43 1.71 14.09 -2.97
C ALA A 43 2.86 15.06 -3.25
N GLY A 44 2.82 16.20 -2.58
CA GLY A 44 3.76 17.28 -2.73
C GLY A 44 3.81 18.13 -1.47
N ASN A 45 4.69 19.11 -1.47
CA ASN A 45 4.86 20.00 -0.34
C ASN A 45 4.56 21.43 -0.74
N PHE A 46 4.28 22.24 0.27
CA PHE A 46 3.91 23.64 0.11
C PHE A 46 5.19 24.46 0.10
N PHE A 47 5.37 25.25 -0.95
CA PHE A 47 6.41 26.26 -1.01
C PHE A 47 5.75 27.62 -0.81
N GLU A 48 6.42 28.48 -0.08
CA GLU A 48 6.09 29.89 0.02
C GLU A 48 7.03 30.63 -0.91
N LEU A 49 6.45 31.30 -1.92
CA LEU A 49 7.20 32.18 -2.80
C LEU A 49 6.94 33.62 -2.34
N ASP A 50 7.97 34.23 -1.76
CA ASP A 50 7.99 35.65 -1.42
C ASP A 50 8.25 36.44 -2.71
N PHE A 51 7.22 37.13 -3.19
CA PHE A 51 7.32 37.99 -4.38
C PHE A 51 7.63 39.45 -4.03
N GLY A 52 8.02 39.75 -2.79
CA GLY A 52 8.36 41.10 -2.35
C GLY A 52 7.17 42.06 -2.38
N ALA A 53 5.94 41.54 -2.26
CA ALA A 53 4.74 42.37 -2.24
C ALA A 53 4.76 43.31 -1.03
N SER A 54 4.43 44.58 -1.24
CA SER A 54 4.37 45.61 -0.21
C SER A 54 3.44 45.18 0.93
N ALA A 55 3.99 45.09 2.15
CA ALA A 55 3.20 44.82 3.35
C ALA A 55 2.10 45.88 3.51
N ILE A 56 0.86 45.45 3.74
CA ILE A 56 -0.23 46.36 4.12
C ILE A 56 -0.32 46.30 5.64
N GLY A 57 0.43 47.15 6.32
CA GLY A 57 0.55 47.10 7.79
C GLY A 57 1.32 45.86 8.27
N PRO A 58 0.90 45.17 9.35
CA PRO A 58 1.60 44.02 9.91
C PRO A 58 1.33 42.71 9.15
N VAL A 59 0.70 42.76 7.97
CA VAL A 59 0.38 41.56 7.18
C VAL A 59 1.12 41.60 5.85
N ARG A 60 1.91 40.55 5.62
CA ARG A 60 2.53 40.24 4.34
C ARG A 60 1.65 39.24 3.59
N PHE A 61 1.51 39.45 2.29
CA PHE A 61 0.82 38.52 1.40
C PHE A 61 1.84 37.81 0.52
N ASP A 62 1.91 36.49 0.68
CA ASP A 62 2.75 35.60 -0.10
C ASP A 62 1.89 34.68 -0.97
N VAL A 63 2.53 33.99 -1.91
CA VAL A 63 1.88 32.96 -2.71
C VAL A 63 2.31 31.60 -2.18
N LEU A 64 1.35 30.80 -1.74
CA LEU A 64 1.55 29.38 -1.55
C LEU A 64 1.48 28.70 -2.92
N CYS A 65 2.51 27.93 -3.24
CA CYS A 65 2.47 27.04 -4.38
C CYS A 65 2.72 25.60 -3.96
N PHE A 66 2.21 24.70 -4.79
CA PHE A 66 2.29 23.27 -4.63
C PHE A 66 2.55 22.70 -6.02
N ILE A 67 3.62 21.93 -6.17
CA ILE A 67 3.92 21.23 -7.41
C ILE A 67 4.38 19.83 -7.04
N GLY A 68 3.70 18.82 -7.56
CA GLY A 68 4.06 17.42 -7.42
C GLY A 68 4.15 16.80 -8.82
N VAL A 69 5.35 16.46 -9.27
CA VAL A 69 5.54 15.71 -10.52
C VAL A 69 6.18 14.37 -10.20
N ARG A 70 5.56 13.28 -10.65
CA ARG A 70 6.11 11.94 -10.49
C ARG A 70 5.99 11.13 -11.77
N LEU A 71 7.11 10.55 -12.18
CA LEU A 71 7.22 9.62 -13.28
C LEU A 71 7.72 8.30 -12.72
N GLU A 72 6.96 7.23 -12.92
CA GLU A 72 7.32 5.87 -12.49
C GLU A 72 7.25 4.95 -13.70
N LYS A 73 8.22 4.04 -13.84
CA LYS A 73 8.22 3.00 -14.88
C LYS A 73 8.58 1.65 -14.25
N GLU A 74 7.65 0.72 -14.31
CA GLU A 74 7.84 -0.68 -13.94
C GLU A 74 7.97 -1.52 -15.21
N ILE A 75 8.97 -2.39 -15.22
CA ILE A 75 9.17 -3.37 -16.29
C ILE A 75 9.26 -4.73 -15.60
N ILE A 76 8.33 -5.63 -15.93
CA ILE A 76 8.21 -6.94 -15.30
C ILE A 76 8.31 -8.00 -16.38
N ASN A 77 9.33 -8.83 -16.29
CA ASN A 77 9.44 -10.05 -17.08
C ASN A 77 8.34 -11.04 -16.65
N LEU A 78 7.51 -11.47 -17.60
CA LEU A 78 6.39 -12.36 -17.35
C LEU A 78 6.78 -13.84 -17.36
N THR A 79 7.97 -14.16 -17.88
CA THR A 79 8.47 -15.54 -18.00
C THR A 79 8.60 -16.18 -16.62
N PRO A 80 7.92 -17.31 -16.34
CA PRO A 80 7.97 -17.97 -15.06
C PRO A 80 9.35 -18.58 -14.84
N HIS A 81 9.78 -18.58 -13.59
CA HIS A 81 11.02 -19.24 -13.19
C HIS A 81 10.91 -20.77 -13.40
N PRO A 82 11.90 -21.41 -14.04
CA PRO A 82 11.87 -22.84 -14.30
C PRO A 82 12.05 -23.65 -13.01
N THR A 83 11.12 -24.56 -12.74
CA THR A 83 11.09 -25.39 -11.52
C THR A 83 12.33 -26.25 -11.31
N GLU A 84 13.03 -26.62 -12.38
CA GLU A 84 14.23 -27.48 -12.35
C GLU A 84 15.50 -26.78 -11.85
N ARG A 85 15.55 -25.44 -11.86
CA ARG A 85 16.76 -24.67 -11.50
C ARG A 85 16.89 -24.38 -10.00
N GLY A 86 16.08 -25.03 -9.16
CA GLY A 86 16.15 -24.86 -7.71
C GLY A 86 15.88 -23.41 -7.26
N PRO A 87 16.49 -22.95 -6.15
CA PRO A 87 16.24 -21.61 -5.58
C PRO A 87 16.95 -20.47 -6.32
N SER A 88 17.70 -20.75 -7.39
CA SER A 88 18.56 -19.77 -8.06
C SER A 88 17.82 -18.97 -9.13
N LEU A 89 17.70 -17.66 -8.96
CA LEU A 89 16.92 -16.81 -9.86
C LEU A 89 17.53 -16.77 -11.27
N VAL A 90 16.69 -17.02 -12.28
CA VAL A 90 17.08 -16.95 -13.70
C VAL A 90 17.03 -15.52 -14.19
N SER A 91 18.09 -15.08 -14.87
CA SER A 91 18.17 -13.75 -15.49
C SER A 91 18.02 -13.84 -17.02
N ASP A 92 17.50 -12.76 -17.61
CA ASP A 92 17.48 -12.49 -19.05
C ASP A 92 16.73 -13.51 -19.93
N ASP A 93 15.75 -14.22 -19.36
CA ASP A 93 14.85 -15.10 -20.09
C ASP A 93 13.47 -14.45 -20.29
N PHE A 94 13.15 -14.04 -21.52
CA PHE A 94 11.98 -13.22 -21.86
C PHE A 94 10.95 -13.93 -22.75
N ARG A 95 10.91 -15.27 -22.72
CA ARG A 95 10.08 -16.08 -23.62
C ARG A 95 8.58 -15.74 -23.59
N ASP A 96 8.05 -15.32 -22.43
CA ASP A 96 6.63 -14.97 -22.29
C ASP A 96 6.37 -13.45 -22.34
N GLY A 97 7.38 -12.68 -22.74
CA GLY A 97 7.29 -11.24 -22.88
C GLY A 97 7.36 -10.48 -21.56
N ILE A 98 6.95 -9.21 -21.63
CA ILE A 98 7.20 -8.20 -20.61
C ILE A 98 5.95 -7.34 -20.44
N GLU A 99 5.57 -7.11 -19.19
CA GLU A 99 4.59 -6.09 -18.82
C GLU A 99 5.33 -4.77 -18.52
N VAL A 100 4.89 -3.69 -19.16
CA VAL A 100 5.37 -2.33 -18.90
C VAL A 100 4.24 -1.54 -18.26
N THR A 101 4.44 -1.10 -17.03
CA THR A 101 3.54 -0.14 -16.37
C THR A 101 4.23 1.20 -16.28
N GLN A 102 3.62 2.23 -16.84
CA GLN A 102 4.11 3.61 -16.75
C GLN A 102 3.08 4.46 -16.01
N SER A 103 3.54 5.29 -15.09
CA SER A 103 2.69 6.22 -14.34
C SER A 103 3.24 7.63 -14.43
N ARG A 104 2.37 8.58 -14.73
CA ARG A 104 2.64 10.01 -14.67
C ARG A 104 1.63 10.66 -13.74
N THR A 105 2.11 11.34 -12.71
CA THR A 105 1.30 12.14 -11.79
C THR A 105 1.78 13.58 -11.87
N VAL A 106 0.83 14.51 -11.99
CA VAL A 106 1.06 15.94 -11.94
C VAL A 106 0.00 16.54 -11.01
N ASP A 107 0.43 17.10 -9.91
CA ASP A 107 -0.39 17.81 -8.93
C ASP A 107 0.12 19.25 -8.84
N LEU A 108 -0.77 20.23 -8.88
CA LEU A 108 -0.46 21.66 -8.91
C LEU A 108 -1.41 22.42 -7.98
N GLY A 109 -0.93 23.46 -7.34
CA GLY A 109 -1.77 24.37 -6.57
C GLY A 109 -1.09 25.71 -6.41
N PHE A 110 -1.87 26.79 -6.47
CA PHE A 110 -1.38 28.15 -6.31
C PHE A 110 -2.46 28.99 -5.63
N GLY A 111 -2.11 29.71 -4.57
CA GLY A 111 -3.08 30.47 -3.81
C GLY A 111 -2.47 31.43 -2.81
N PRO A 112 -3.28 32.34 -2.27
CA PRO A 112 -2.80 33.37 -1.35
C PRO A 112 -2.44 32.80 0.03
N ASN A 113 -1.46 33.43 0.67
CA ASN A 113 -1.03 33.20 2.04
C ASN A 113 -0.86 34.52 2.76
N GLY A 114 -1.66 34.77 3.79
CA GLY A 114 -1.49 35.93 4.66
C GLY A 114 -0.61 35.55 5.83
N ILE A 115 0.50 36.25 6.01
CA ILE A 115 1.41 36.09 7.14
C ILE A 115 1.40 37.38 7.95
N ALA A 116 1.00 37.29 9.22
CA ALA A 116 1.14 38.43 10.11
C ALA A 116 2.59 38.46 10.64
N THR A 117 3.29 39.57 10.44
CA THR A 117 4.57 39.84 11.07
C THR A 117 4.32 40.14 12.55
N GLY A 118 4.88 39.32 13.43
CA GLY A 118 4.78 39.56 14.88
C GLY A 118 5.33 40.93 15.27
N SER A 119 4.82 41.49 16.38
CA SER A 119 5.47 42.65 17.01
C SER A 119 6.92 42.31 17.38
N PRO A 120 7.82 43.28 17.65
CA PRO A 120 9.20 42.99 18.03
C PRO A 120 9.33 41.97 19.19
N ALA A 121 8.35 41.95 20.11
CA ALA A 121 8.24 41.00 21.22
C ALA A 121 7.79 39.57 20.82
N LEU A 122 7.14 39.41 19.67
CA LEU A 122 6.69 38.14 19.09
C LEU A 122 7.36 37.84 17.73
N SER A 123 8.48 38.50 17.42
CA SER A 123 9.18 38.46 16.13
C SER A 123 9.62 37.06 15.68
N LEU A 124 9.58 36.07 16.59
CA LEU A 124 9.91 34.67 16.32
C LEU A 124 8.71 33.83 15.87
N ILE A 125 7.49 34.34 15.97
CA ILE A 125 6.25 33.62 15.62
C ILE A 125 5.44 34.47 14.64
N ASN A 126 5.44 34.07 13.37
CA ASN A 126 4.61 34.69 12.35
C ASN A 126 3.42 33.79 12.03
N PRO A 127 2.20 34.09 12.53
CA PRO A 127 1.04 33.30 12.19
C PRO A 127 0.68 33.49 10.72
N SER A 128 0.32 32.38 10.07
CA SER A 128 0.02 32.29 8.65
C SER A 128 -1.35 31.67 8.43
N LEU A 129 -2.14 32.23 7.51
CA LEU A 129 -3.37 31.64 7.00
C LEU A 129 -3.31 31.57 5.47
N GLY A 130 -3.46 30.36 4.94
CA GLY A 130 -3.33 30.07 3.51
C GLY A 130 -4.55 29.37 2.95
N LEU A 131 -4.87 29.73 1.71
CA LEU A 131 -5.91 29.10 0.91
C LEU A 131 -5.27 28.64 -0.41
N LEU A 132 -5.28 27.34 -0.66
CA LEU A 132 -4.62 26.76 -1.83
C LEU A 132 -5.60 25.87 -2.62
N PRO A 133 -6.14 26.34 -3.76
CA PRO A 133 -6.78 25.43 -4.69
C PRO A 133 -5.74 24.45 -5.24
N VAL A 134 -6.11 23.17 -5.30
CA VAL A 134 -5.25 22.09 -5.81
C VAL A 134 -5.93 21.37 -6.97
N PHE A 135 -5.15 21.07 -7.99
CA PHE A 135 -5.56 20.37 -9.20
C PHE A 135 -4.56 19.25 -9.45
N GLY A 136 -5.05 18.07 -9.76
CA GLY A 136 -4.21 16.90 -9.96
C GLY A 136 -4.63 16.11 -11.18
N SER A 137 -3.66 15.46 -11.80
CA SER A 137 -3.89 14.48 -12.84
C SER A 137 -2.95 13.31 -12.63
N LYS A 138 -3.46 12.11 -12.89
CA LYS A 138 -2.65 10.90 -12.90
C LYS A 138 -3.07 10.02 -14.05
N ALA A 139 -2.10 9.59 -14.84
CA ALA A 139 -2.27 8.59 -15.88
C ALA A 139 -1.39 7.37 -15.56
N VAL A 140 -1.97 6.18 -15.63
CA VAL A 140 -1.25 4.91 -15.51
C VAL A 140 -1.59 4.08 -16.74
N SER A 141 -0.59 3.65 -17.49
CA SER A 141 -0.75 2.78 -18.66
C SER A 141 -0.06 1.45 -18.41
N ARG A 142 -0.76 0.33 -18.69
CA ARG A 142 -0.17 -1.01 -18.72
C ARG A 142 -0.22 -1.56 -20.15
N GLN A 143 0.93 -1.98 -20.62
CA GLN A 143 1.15 -2.51 -21.96
C GLN A 143 1.95 -3.81 -21.90
N TYR A 144 1.78 -4.66 -22.90
CA TYR A 144 2.49 -5.93 -23.03
C TYR A 144 3.35 -5.89 -24.30
N VAL A 145 4.61 -6.26 -24.18
CA VAL A 145 5.59 -6.30 -25.28
C VAL A 145 6.34 -7.62 -25.26
N ARG A 146 6.94 -7.99 -26.39
CA ARG A 146 7.63 -9.29 -26.51
C ARG A 146 9.09 -9.22 -26.06
N THR A 147 9.73 -8.09 -26.26
CA THR A 147 11.18 -7.96 -26.02
C THR A 147 11.54 -6.83 -25.07
N LEU A 148 12.69 -6.97 -24.41
CA LEU A 148 13.23 -5.95 -23.52
C LEU A 148 13.50 -4.63 -24.26
N ASP A 149 13.92 -4.68 -25.52
CA ASP A 149 14.23 -3.46 -26.28
C ASP A 149 12.96 -2.71 -26.73
N GLU A 150 11.87 -3.43 -27.06
CA GLU A 150 10.54 -2.82 -27.24
C GLU A 150 10.08 -2.11 -25.96
N SER A 151 10.25 -2.76 -24.80
CA SER A 151 9.83 -2.20 -23.51
C SER A 151 10.50 -0.85 -23.18
N LYS A 152 11.71 -0.61 -23.71
CA LYS A 152 12.45 0.64 -23.51
C LYS A 152 11.94 1.76 -24.41
N LYS A 153 11.44 1.43 -25.60
CA LYS A 153 10.96 2.36 -26.63
C LYS A 153 9.47 2.71 -26.50
N ILE A 154 8.73 2.02 -25.63
CA ILE A 154 7.29 2.22 -25.51
C ILE A 154 6.93 3.57 -24.86
N ASP A 155 6.07 4.31 -25.54
CA ASP A 155 5.53 5.57 -25.07
C ASP A 155 4.31 5.36 -24.16
N HIS A 156 4.01 6.39 -23.38
CA HIS A 156 2.82 6.42 -22.52
C HIS A 156 1.53 6.34 -23.35
N LEU A 157 0.61 5.46 -22.97
CA LEU A 157 -0.74 5.49 -23.55
C LEU A 157 -1.44 6.79 -23.15
N ARG A 158 -2.07 7.42 -24.14
CA ARG A 158 -2.99 8.54 -23.93
C ARG A 158 -4.36 7.99 -23.54
N LEU A 159 -5.14 8.77 -22.81
CA LEU A 159 -6.54 8.45 -22.55
C LEU A 159 -7.29 8.41 -23.90
N PRO A 160 -7.92 7.28 -24.28
CA PRO A 160 -8.71 7.20 -25.50
C PRO A 160 -9.99 8.01 -25.28
N ALA A 161 -10.01 9.23 -25.83
CA ALA A 161 -11.12 10.15 -25.66
C ALA A 161 -12.29 9.83 -26.61
N HIS A 162 -11.99 9.07 -27.67
CA HIS A 162 -12.91 8.60 -28.69
C HIS A 162 -12.89 7.09 -28.82
N GLY A 163 -14.01 6.51 -29.27
CA GLY A 163 -14.09 5.06 -29.52
C GLY A 163 -13.05 4.57 -30.54
N SER A 164 -12.73 5.39 -31.55
CA SER A 164 -11.72 5.11 -32.56
C SER A 164 -10.29 5.05 -32.01
N ASP A 165 -9.99 5.76 -30.91
CA ASP A 165 -8.66 5.73 -30.28
C ASP A 165 -8.33 4.32 -29.74
N LEU A 166 -9.37 3.56 -29.38
CA LEU A 166 -9.21 2.19 -28.92
C LEU A 166 -8.86 1.24 -30.07
N GLU A 167 -9.13 1.55 -31.33
CA GLU A 167 -8.81 0.67 -32.45
C GLU A 167 -7.30 0.39 -32.54
N ALA A 168 -6.48 1.40 -32.26
CA ALA A 168 -5.03 1.32 -32.22
C ALA A 168 -4.46 0.48 -31.06
N TRP A 169 -5.28 0.18 -30.04
CA TRP A 169 -4.83 -0.59 -28.88
C TRP A 169 -4.86 -2.09 -29.14
N ALA A 170 -3.87 -2.81 -28.64
CA ALA A 170 -3.98 -4.26 -28.55
C ALA A 170 -4.98 -4.66 -27.43
N PRO A 171 -5.72 -5.77 -27.60
CA PRO A 171 -6.49 -6.35 -26.50
C PRO A 171 -5.62 -6.57 -25.25
N GLY A 172 -6.19 -6.32 -24.08
CA GLY A 172 -5.50 -6.40 -22.79
C GLY A 172 -4.78 -5.12 -22.36
N PHE A 173 -4.57 -4.15 -23.26
CA PHE A 173 -4.01 -2.86 -22.88
C PHE A 173 -4.97 -2.11 -21.96
N GLU A 174 -4.40 -1.45 -20.96
CA GLU A 174 -5.13 -0.76 -19.90
C GLU A 174 -4.61 0.66 -19.72
N VAL A 175 -5.52 1.62 -19.58
CA VAL A 175 -5.19 2.94 -19.04
C VAL A 175 -6.08 3.23 -17.84
N GLN A 176 -5.52 3.91 -16.86
CA GLN A 176 -6.26 4.54 -15.78
C GLN A 176 -5.92 6.01 -15.77
N PHE A 177 -6.94 6.85 -15.86
CA PHE A 177 -6.81 8.28 -15.72
C PHE A 177 -7.57 8.74 -14.49
N LYS A 178 -6.98 9.68 -13.76
CA LYS A 178 -7.56 10.31 -12.59
C LYS A 178 -7.38 11.81 -12.74
N ALA A 179 -8.46 12.55 -12.60
CA ALA A 179 -8.46 13.99 -12.38
C ALA A 179 -8.85 14.27 -10.92
N SER A 180 -8.14 15.18 -10.29
CA SER A 180 -8.33 15.61 -8.91
C SER A 180 -8.54 17.11 -8.87
N GLY A 181 -9.45 17.56 -8.02
CA GLY A 181 -9.68 18.98 -7.75
C GLY A 181 -10.04 19.18 -6.29
N GLY A 182 -9.55 20.25 -5.67
CA GLY A 182 -9.77 20.47 -4.26
C GLY A 182 -9.23 21.79 -3.74
N MET A 183 -9.24 21.90 -2.42
CA MET A 183 -8.80 23.08 -1.69
C MET A 183 -8.09 22.64 -0.42
N VAL A 184 -6.96 23.27 -0.13
CA VAL A 184 -6.27 23.17 1.14
C VAL A 184 -6.41 24.48 1.88
N LEU A 185 -6.86 24.38 3.12
CA LEU A 185 -6.78 25.44 4.11
C LEU A 185 -5.57 25.14 5.00
N SER A 186 -4.67 26.09 5.16
CA SER A 186 -3.52 25.96 6.07
C SER A 186 -3.55 27.07 7.09
N ALA A 187 -3.36 26.73 8.35
CA ALA A 187 -3.15 27.68 9.43
C ALA A 187 -1.91 27.24 10.21
N GLY A 188 -0.99 28.15 10.49
CA GLY A 188 0.25 27.78 11.15
C GLY A 188 1.03 28.95 11.68
N THR A 189 2.19 28.67 12.24
CA THR A 189 3.19 29.66 12.62
C THR A 189 4.51 29.27 11.99
N GLY A 190 5.19 30.24 11.39
CA GLY A 190 6.51 30.06 10.80
C GLY A 190 7.58 30.84 11.56
N TYR A 191 8.72 30.20 11.80
CA TYR A 191 9.98 30.88 12.10
C TYR A 191 10.66 31.27 10.79
N GLN A 192 11.22 32.49 10.70
CA GLN A 192 11.94 32.95 9.51
C GLN A 192 12.99 31.91 9.07
N GLY A 193 12.65 31.13 8.04
CA GLY A 193 13.59 30.31 7.27
C GLY A 193 13.80 28.84 7.68
N ALA A 194 13.16 28.26 8.71
CA ALA A 194 13.51 26.87 9.06
C ALA A 194 12.42 25.97 9.64
N ALA A 195 11.56 26.43 10.55
CA ALA A 195 10.63 25.55 11.25
C ALA A 195 9.29 26.20 11.57
N GLY A 196 8.21 25.42 11.51
CA GLY A 196 6.87 25.89 11.79
C GLY A 196 5.97 24.77 12.30
N VAL A 197 4.89 25.18 12.97
CA VAL A 197 3.81 24.28 13.37
C VAL A 197 2.58 24.69 12.58
N GLY A 198 1.99 23.76 11.84
CA GLY A 198 0.84 24.04 11.01
C GLY A 198 -0.21 22.95 11.06
N ALA A 199 -1.47 23.37 11.05
CA ALA A 199 -2.61 22.55 10.71
C ALA A 199 -2.99 22.77 9.25
N ARG A 200 -3.34 21.68 8.55
CA ARG A 200 -3.83 21.71 7.17
C ARG A 200 -5.12 20.91 7.07
N TYR A 201 -6.11 21.48 6.42
CA TYR A 201 -7.36 20.81 6.10
C TYR A 201 -7.52 20.75 4.58
N LEU A 202 -7.57 19.54 4.04
CA LEU A 202 -7.73 19.25 2.62
C LEU A 202 -9.15 18.75 2.38
N VAL A 203 -9.83 19.37 1.41
CA VAL A 203 -11.05 18.83 0.79
C VAL A 203 -10.75 18.60 -0.69
N MET A 204 -10.91 17.36 -1.14
CA MET A 204 -10.60 16.98 -2.52
C MET A 204 -11.69 16.07 -3.08
N ALA A 205 -11.94 16.21 -4.37
CA ALA A 205 -12.76 15.29 -5.14
C ALA A 205 -11.94 14.73 -6.30
N ASP A 206 -12.10 13.44 -6.56
CA ASP A 206 -11.46 12.75 -7.66
C ASP A 206 -12.50 12.16 -8.60
N TRP A 207 -12.20 12.25 -9.89
CA TRP A 207 -12.85 11.49 -10.96
C TRP A 207 -11.80 10.59 -11.60
N GLN A 208 -12.00 9.28 -11.52
CA GLN A 208 -11.11 8.28 -12.09
C GLN A 208 -11.85 7.42 -13.10
N VAL A 209 -11.23 7.19 -14.25
CA VAL A 209 -11.70 6.30 -15.29
C VAL A 209 -10.61 5.29 -15.62
N GLY A 210 -10.91 4.01 -15.48
CA GLY A 210 -10.08 2.90 -15.93
C GLY A 210 -10.69 2.27 -17.17
N ILE A 211 -9.87 1.97 -18.18
CA ILE A 211 -10.30 1.40 -19.46
C ILE A 211 -9.39 0.22 -19.77
N LYS A 212 -9.98 -0.94 -20.05
CA LYS A 212 -9.29 -2.14 -20.54
C LYS A 212 -9.92 -2.59 -21.85
N LYS A 213 -9.13 -2.69 -22.91
CA LYS A 213 -9.63 -3.23 -24.19
C LYS A 213 -9.84 -4.73 -24.05
N LEU A 214 -11.07 -5.20 -24.27
CA LEU A 214 -11.44 -6.62 -24.16
C LEU A 214 -11.35 -7.33 -25.53
N GLY A 215 -11.68 -6.63 -26.60
CA GLY A 215 -11.66 -7.15 -27.97
C GLY A 215 -11.60 -6.03 -28.99
N PRO A 216 -11.76 -6.31 -30.30
CA PRO A 216 -11.66 -5.30 -31.34
C PRO A 216 -12.64 -4.12 -31.15
N LYS A 217 -13.86 -4.41 -30.68
CA LYS A 217 -14.94 -3.42 -30.50
C LYS A 217 -15.55 -3.44 -29.11
N GLN A 218 -14.84 -3.95 -28.12
CA GLN A 218 -15.34 -4.01 -26.74
C GLN A 218 -14.32 -3.50 -25.74
N ALA A 219 -14.79 -2.69 -24.79
CA ALA A 219 -13.97 -2.21 -23.69
C ALA A 219 -14.70 -2.33 -22.36
N TYR A 220 -13.95 -2.74 -21.34
CA TYR A 220 -14.36 -2.62 -19.95
C TYR A 220 -13.97 -1.23 -19.45
N VAL A 221 -14.93 -0.53 -18.84
CA VAL A 221 -14.73 0.81 -18.31
C VAL A 221 -15.23 0.88 -16.88
N GLN A 222 -14.35 1.34 -16.00
CA GLN A 222 -14.61 1.57 -14.59
C GLN A 222 -14.57 3.08 -14.33
N ALA A 223 -15.63 3.63 -13.77
CA ALA A 223 -15.71 5.03 -13.39
C ALA A 223 -15.85 5.16 -11.87
N ILE A 224 -15.03 5.99 -11.26
CA ILE A 224 -14.93 6.13 -9.81
C ILE A 224 -14.96 7.60 -9.46
N ARG A 225 -15.87 7.95 -8.54
CA ARG A 225 -15.93 9.27 -7.94
C ARG A 225 -15.62 9.14 -6.46
N THR A 226 -14.62 9.86 -5.98
CA THR A 226 -14.31 9.89 -4.54
C THR A 226 -14.29 11.32 -4.02
N ARG A 227 -14.70 11.50 -2.78
CA ARG A 227 -14.49 12.71 -1.98
C ARG A 227 -13.57 12.35 -0.83
N LEU A 228 -12.64 13.23 -0.51
CA LEU A 228 -11.64 13.05 0.53
C LEU A 228 -11.61 14.32 1.39
N HIS A 229 -11.73 14.12 2.70
CA HIS A 229 -11.45 15.09 3.72
C HIS A 229 -10.22 14.62 4.49
N SER A 230 -9.26 15.51 4.71
CA SER A 230 -8.06 15.19 5.49
C SER A 230 -7.70 16.35 6.38
N LEU A 231 -7.45 16.07 7.66
CA LEU A 231 -6.87 17.02 8.61
C LEU A 231 -5.48 16.53 8.96
N ALA A 232 -4.48 17.40 8.79
CA ALA A 232 -3.09 17.11 9.09
C ALA A 232 -2.52 18.16 10.04
N PHE A 233 -1.67 17.72 10.95
CA PHE A 233 -0.91 18.59 11.85
C PHE A 233 0.57 18.23 11.71
N SER A 234 1.40 19.22 11.38
CA SER A 234 2.83 19.00 11.15
C SER A 234 3.69 19.98 11.95
N PRO A 235 4.28 19.56 13.07
CA PRO A 235 5.44 20.22 13.65
C PRO A 235 6.71 19.81 12.90
N GLY A 236 7.54 20.79 12.53
CA GLY A 236 8.88 20.47 12.05
C GLY A 236 9.53 21.55 11.22
N ALA A 237 10.73 21.21 10.75
CA ALA A 237 11.46 22.01 9.79
C ALA A 237 10.95 21.75 8.36
N ALA A 238 11.20 22.68 7.44
CA ALA A 238 10.82 22.53 6.03
C ALA A 238 11.33 21.21 5.40
N PHE A 239 12.47 20.71 5.89
CA PHE A 239 13.13 19.50 5.37
C PHE A 239 12.93 18.25 6.24
N ALA A 240 12.36 18.39 7.44
CA ALA A 240 12.18 17.28 8.37
C ALA A 240 10.98 17.55 9.26
N PHE A 241 9.92 16.78 9.09
CA PHE A 241 8.70 16.95 9.86
C PHE A 241 8.02 15.63 10.20
N VAL A 242 7.23 15.67 11.26
CA VAL A 242 6.29 14.61 11.61
C VAL A 242 4.90 15.15 11.33
N GLU A 243 4.10 14.42 10.59
CA GLU A 243 2.73 14.80 10.28
C GLU A 243 1.78 13.78 10.89
N LEU A 244 0.84 14.26 11.69
CA LEU A 244 -0.28 13.48 12.19
C LEU A 244 -1.49 13.80 11.33
N SER A 245 -2.03 12.82 10.61
CA SER A 245 -3.16 13.03 9.71
C SER A 245 -4.33 12.10 9.98
N GLY A 246 -5.54 12.63 9.84
CA GLY A 246 -6.79 11.90 9.85
C GLY A 246 -7.49 12.07 8.51
N ILE A 247 -7.93 10.98 7.90
CA ILE A 247 -8.64 10.99 6.62
C ILE A 247 -10.04 10.42 6.75
N GLN A 248 -10.94 10.94 5.94
CA GLN A 248 -12.25 10.37 5.65
C GLN A 248 -12.51 10.47 4.16
N SER A 249 -12.96 9.39 3.55
CA SER A 249 -13.29 9.38 2.13
C SER A 249 -14.54 8.56 1.87
N VAL A 250 -15.35 9.05 0.95
CA VAL A 250 -16.55 8.38 0.46
C VAL A 250 -16.45 8.33 -1.05
N GLY A 251 -16.81 7.21 -1.66
CA GLY A 251 -16.77 7.08 -3.10
C GLY A 251 -17.78 6.09 -3.66
N ASP A 252 -18.13 6.33 -4.91
CA ASP A 252 -18.95 5.44 -5.71
C ASP A 252 -18.13 4.95 -6.91
N GLU A 253 -18.21 3.66 -7.18
CA GLU A 253 -17.56 2.99 -8.29
C GLU A 253 -18.62 2.30 -9.15
N PHE A 254 -18.51 2.49 -10.46
CA PHE A 254 -19.38 1.95 -11.48
C PHE A 254 -18.54 1.21 -12.50
N SER A 255 -19.01 0.06 -12.95
CA SER A 255 -18.31 -0.81 -13.90
C SER A 255 -19.23 -1.16 -15.06
N PHE A 256 -18.75 -0.96 -16.28
CA PHE A 256 -19.50 -1.15 -17.52
C PHE A 256 -18.67 -1.91 -18.56
N ILE A 257 -19.35 -2.62 -19.46
CA ILE A 257 -18.80 -3.09 -20.73
C ILE A 257 -19.50 -2.31 -21.83
N PHE A 258 -18.73 -1.75 -22.74
CA PHE A 258 -19.20 -1.05 -23.93
C PHE A 258 -18.92 -1.88 -25.18
N ASP A 259 -19.91 -1.99 -26.06
CA ASP A 259 -19.81 -2.54 -27.41
C ASP A 259 -19.89 -1.41 -28.43
N PHE A 260 -18.77 -1.15 -29.11
CA PHE A 260 -18.63 -0.06 -30.08
C PHE A 260 -19.25 -0.36 -31.44
N ASN A 261 -19.99 -1.47 -31.62
CA ASN A 261 -20.87 -1.64 -32.76
C ASN A 261 -22.12 -0.76 -32.68
N ASP A 262 -22.53 -0.33 -31.47
CA ASP A 262 -23.66 0.58 -31.25
C ASP A 262 -23.15 2.03 -31.13
N SER A 263 -23.58 2.91 -32.03
CA SER A 263 -23.20 4.33 -32.00
C SER A 263 -23.63 5.03 -30.70
N ARG A 264 -24.74 4.60 -30.09
CA ARG A 264 -25.19 5.11 -28.78
C ARG A 264 -24.22 4.74 -27.67
N ALA A 265 -23.66 3.53 -27.72
CA ALA A 265 -22.67 3.07 -26.75
C ALA A 265 -21.34 3.84 -26.91
N VAL A 266 -20.94 4.17 -28.15
CA VAL A 266 -19.77 5.03 -28.42
C VAL A 266 -19.98 6.41 -27.78
N GLU A 267 -21.13 7.05 -28.01
CA GLU A 267 -21.43 8.37 -27.42
C GLU A 267 -21.45 8.33 -25.89
N ALA A 268 -22.08 7.30 -25.31
CA ALA A 268 -22.11 7.12 -23.86
C ALA A 268 -20.73 6.86 -23.26
N TYR A 269 -19.86 6.15 -23.98
CA TYR A 269 -18.46 5.94 -23.59
C TYR A 269 -17.69 7.25 -23.56
N GLU A 270 -17.76 8.05 -24.63
CA GLU A 270 -17.08 9.35 -24.69
C GLU A 270 -17.61 10.32 -23.62
N GLY A 271 -18.93 10.30 -23.40
CA GLY A 271 -19.58 11.04 -22.32
C GLY A 271 -19.02 10.64 -20.95
N LEU A 272 -18.96 9.34 -20.66
CA LEU A 272 -18.47 8.81 -19.40
C LEU A 272 -17.02 9.24 -19.13
N ILE A 273 -16.13 9.14 -20.12
CA ILE A 273 -14.72 9.55 -19.97
C ILE A 273 -14.61 11.04 -19.61
N ARG A 274 -15.48 11.87 -20.20
CA ARG A 274 -15.57 13.31 -19.90
C ARG A 274 -16.33 13.62 -18.60
N GLY A 275 -16.72 12.62 -17.82
CA GLY A 275 -17.41 12.78 -16.54
C GLY A 275 -18.94 12.85 -16.62
N ARG A 276 -19.53 12.61 -17.79
CA ARG A 276 -20.99 12.60 -18.00
C ARG A 276 -21.52 11.17 -18.00
N MET A 277 -21.94 10.69 -16.84
CA MET A 277 -22.38 9.30 -16.65
C MET A 277 -23.87 9.06 -16.96
N THR A 278 -24.68 10.11 -17.07
CA THR A 278 -26.14 10.00 -17.21
C THR A 278 -26.57 9.17 -18.43
N ALA A 279 -25.96 9.42 -19.60
CA ALA A 279 -26.28 8.68 -20.82
C ALA A 279 -25.97 7.17 -20.67
N THR A 280 -24.82 6.85 -20.06
CA THR A 280 -24.45 5.45 -19.76
C THR A 280 -25.48 4.79 -18.83
N GLN A 281 -25.93 5.50 -17.79
CA GLN A 281 -26.90 4.96 -16.84
C GLN A 281 -28.26 4.69 -17.47
N LEU A 282 -28.71 5.57 -18.38
CA LEU A 282 -29.96 5.37 -19.12
C LEU A 282 -29.86 4.20 -20.09
N LEU A 283 -28.78 4.09 -20.86
CA LEU A 283 -28.60 2.99 -21.81
C LEU A 283 -28.56 1.64 -21.13
N VAL A 284 -27.97 1.55 -19.94
CA VAL A 284 -27.92 0.31 -19.15
C VAL A 284 -29.30 -0.29 -18.83
N GLU A 285 -30.38 0.51 -18.89
CA GLU A 285 -31.75 0.04 -18.71
C GLU A 285 -32.36 -0.55 -20.00
N ASP A 286 -31.78 -0.26 -21.16
CA ASP A 286 -32.14 -0.82 -22.47
C ASP A 286 -31.30 -2.09 -22.75
N PRO A 287 -31.89 -3.30 -22.77
CA PRO A 287 -31.18 -4.54 -23.04
C PRO A 287 -30.57 -4.62 -24.46
N GLN A 288 -31.05 -3.79 -25.39
CA GLN A 288 -30.51 -3.70 -26.75
C GLN A 288 -29.42 -2.63 -26.87
N SER A 289 -29.14 -1.87 -25.82
CA SER A 289 -28.01 -0.97 -25.83
C SER A 289 -26.71 -1.75 -25.82
N GLY A 290 -25.71 -1.28 -26.56
CA GLY A 290 -24.35 -1.81 -26.46
C GLY A 290 -23.66 -1.55 -25.11
N VAL A 291 -24.39 -1.31 -24.01
CA VAL A 291 -23.83 -0.98 -22.70
C VAL A 291 -24.37 -1.92 -21.63
N LYS A 292 -23.46 -2.69 -21.02
CA LYS A 292 -23.78 -3.61 -19.91
C LYS A 292 -23.18 -3.14 -18.60
N ALA A 293 -23.99 -2.90 -17.58
CA ALA A 293 -23.49 -2.62 -16.23
C ALA A 293 -23.15 -3.93 -15.50
N LEU A 294 -21.99 -3.96 -14.85
CA LEU A 294 -21.48 -5.12 -14.12
C LEU A 294 -21.73 -4.99 -12.61
N SER A 295 -21.35 -3.85 -12.03
CA SER A 295 -21.48 -3.64 -10.59
C SER A 295 -21.50 -2.16 -10.22
N ARG A 296 -22.14 -1.88 -9.09
CA ARG A 296 -22.01 -0.62 -8.36
C ARG A 296 -21.44 -0.90 -6.99
N ARG A 297 -20.47 -0.10 -6.56
CA ARG A 297 -19.87 -0.20 -5.24
C ARG A 297 -19.91 1.16 -4.55
N HIS A 298 -20.37 1.17 -3.30
CA HIS A 298 -20.28 2.32 -2.42
C HIS A 298 -19.20 2.06 -1.37
N ASN A 299 -18.29 3.00 -1.20
CA ASN A 299 -17.12 2.86 -0.35
C ASN A 299 -17.08 3.99 0.66
N HIS A 300 -16.87 3.65 1.92
CA HIS A 300 -16.50 4.59 2.97
C HIS A 300 -15.18 4.17 3.59
N LEU A 301 -14.34 5.14 3.89
CA LEU A 301 -12.96 4.94 4.28
C LEU A 301 -12.58 5.98 5.32
N GLY A 302 -11.93 5.56 6.39
CA GLY A 302 -11.42 6.44 7.41
C GLY A 302 -10.08 5.93 7.94
N GLY A 303 -9.16 6.82 8.26
CA GLY A 303 -7.84 6.42 8.72
C GLY A 303 -7.15 7.48 9.56
N LYS A 304 -6.15 7.05 10.31
CA LYS A 304 -5.22 7.92 11.03
C LYS A 304 -3.79 7.48 10.74
N PHE A 305 -2.92 8.43 10.44
CA PHE A 305 -1.53 8.17 10.09
C PHE A 305 -0.58 9.11 10.82
N THR A 306 0.65 8.63 10.95
CA THR A 306 1.83 9.40 11.28
C THR A 306 2.78 9.25 10.11
N ASN A 307 3.06 10.35 9.42
CA ASN A 307 4.07 10.41 8.39
C ASN A 307 5.33 11.06 8.98
N TRP A 308 6.47 10.44 8.71
CA TRP A 308 7.78 11.02 8.94
C TRP A 308 8.36 11.38 7.60
N PHE A 309 8.79 12.62 7.43
CA PHE A 309 9.38 13.09 6.19
C PHE A 309 10.80 13.63 6.46
N LEU A 310 11.71 13.35 5.54
CA LEU A 310 13.07 13.88 5.53
C LEU A 310 13.50 14.17 4.09
N GLY A 311 14.00 15.36 3.83
CA GLY A 311 14.62 15.74 2.56
C GLY A 311 14.02 17.01 1.95
N ILE A 312 14.37 17.28 0.70
CA ILE A 312 13.74 18.34 -0.08
C ILE A 312 12.62 17.72 -0.90
N PRO A 313 11.36 18.13 -0.66
CA PRO A 313 10.20 17.78 -1.46
C PRO A 313 10.48 17.70 -2.96
N GLU A 314 9.94 16.65 -3.60
CA GLU A 314 10.02 16.38 -5.04
C GLU A 314 11.43 16.25 -5.63
N LEU A 315 12.49 16.74 -4.98
CA LEU A 315 13.87 16.68 -5.43
C LEU A 315 14.54 15.42 -4.91
N VAL A 316 14.57 15.26 -3.58
CA VAL A 316 15.20 14.16 -2.84
C VAL A 316 14.51 14.02 -1.50
N PHE A 317 13.70 12.98 -1.31
CA PHE A 317 12.97 12.76 -0.06
C PHE A 317 12.98 11.29 0.37
N GLY A 318 12.83 11.09 1.68
CA GLY A 318 12.46 9.85 2.33
C GLY A 318 11.21 10.08 3.16
N PHE A 319 10.24 9.15 3.07
CA PHE A 319 9.06 9.16 3.91
C PHE A 319 8.83 7.82 4.57
N ARG A 320 8.28 7.85 5.78
CA ARG A 320 7.74 6.67 6.46
C ARG A 320 6.33 6.96 6.89
N THR A 321 5.39 6.13 6.47
CA THR A 321 4.00 6.21 6.88
C THR A 321 3.70 5.05 7.81
N LYS A 322 3.21 5.38 9.00
CA LYS A 322 2.60 4.40 9.91
C LYS A 322 1.18 4.81 10.18
N GLY A 323 0.23 3.91 10.03
CA GLY A 323 -1.12 4.24 10.44
C GLY A 323 -2.07 3.08 10.48
N PHE A 324 -3.32 3.44 10.72
CA PHE A 324 -4.43 2.54 10.78
C PHE A 324 -5.55 3.05 9.87
N VAL A 325 -6.11 2.15 9.08
CA VAL A 325 -7.19 2.43 8.14
C VAL A 325 -8.34 1.49 8.42
N HIS A 326 -9.55 1.99 8.24
CA HIS A 326 -10.78 1.25 8.24
C HIS A 326 -11.58 1.61 7.00
N ALA A 327 -12.08 0.63 6.27
CA ALA A 327 -12.97 0.82 5.14
C ALA A 327 -14.21 -0.06 5.30
N SER A 328 -15.36 0.45 4.87
CA SER A 328 -16.60 -0.29 4.72
C SER A 328 -17.06 -0.14 3.28
N MET A 329 -17.51 -1.23 2.67
CA MET A 329 -17.85 -1.25 1.25
C MET A 329 -19.12 -2.07 1.05
N ASP A 330 -20.05 -1.52 0.29
CA ASP A 330 -21.27 -2.20 -0.12
C ASP A 330 -21.20 -2.42 -1.63
N VAL A 331 -21.20 -3.69 -2.04
CA VAL A 331 -21.14 -4.12 -3.44
C VAL A 331 -22.51 -4.63 -3.83
N ILE A 332 -23.13 -3.94 -4.79
CA ILE A 332 -24.40 -4.34 -5.39
C ILE A 332 -24.07 -4.88 -6.79
N GLY A 333 -24.09 -6.21 -6.92
CA GLY A 333 -24.00 -6.86 -8.21
C GLY A 333 -25.32 -6.70 -8.99
N ARG A 334 -25.24 -6.60 -10.31
CA ARG A 334 -26.41 -6.79 -11.19
C ARG A 334 -26.51 -8.27 -11.59
N GLU A 335 -27.67 -8.70 -12.10
CA GLU A 335 -27.98 -10.10 -12.50
C GLU A 335 -28.21 -11.08 -11.33
N GLY A 336 -29.08 -10.74 -10.37
CA GLY A 336 -29.53 -11.68 -9.33
C GLY A 336 -28.47 -12.03 -8.26
N ARG A 337 -27.36 -11.29 -8.21
CA ARG A 337 -26.32 -11.47 -7.20
C ARG A 337 -26.72 -10.78 -5.90
N GLU A 338 -26.66 -11.52 -4.80
CA GLU A 338 -26.85 -10.95 -3.47
C GLU A 338 -25.84 -9.83 -3.17
N PRO A 339 -26.27 -8.76 -2.47
CA PRO A 339 -25.37 -7.70 -2.06
C PRO A 339 -24.31 -8.24 -1.10
N VAL A 340 -23.09 -7.72 -1.25
CA VAL A 340 -21.96 -8.08 -0.39
C VAL A 340 -21.53 -6.85 0.39
N ARG A 341 -21.52 -6.95 1.71
CA ARG A 341 -20.91 -5.96 2.58
C ARG A 341 -19.53 -6.42 3.02
N LEU A 342 -18.56 -5.53 2.91
CA LEU A 342 -17.17 -5.76 3.32
C LEU A 342 -16.77 -4.73 4.36
N GLU A 343 -16.28 -5.20 5.50
CA GLU A 343 -15.56 -4.37 6.45
C GLU A 343 -14.08 -4.76 6.37
N LEU A 344 -13.20 -3.77 6.24
CA LEU A 344 -11.77 -3.92 6.12
C LEU A 344 -11.09 -3.04 7.16
N ALA A 345 -10.07 -3.56 7.81
CA ALA A 345 -9.12 -2.75 8.55
C ALA A 345 -7.70 -3.09 8.13
N ALA A 346 -6.83 -2.08 8.13
CA ALA A 346 -5.43 -2.26 7.77
C ALA A 346 -4.54 -1.50 8.74
N ARG A 347 -3.48 -2.17 9.21
CA ARG A 347 -2.33 -1.52 9.83
C ARG A 347 -1.25 -1.37 8.78
N LEU A 348 -0.71 -0.16 8.61
CA LEU A 348 0.31 0.14 7.61
C LEU A 348 1.66 0.51 8.26
N ASP A 349 2.77 -0.02 7.74
CA ASP A 349 4.14 0.47 8.01
C ASP A 349 4.94 0.45 6.70
N GLU A 350 4.90 1.58 6.01
CA GLU A 350 5.55 1.77 4.73
C GLU A 350 6.72 2.74 4.86
N LYS A 351 7.77 2.48 4.09
CA LYS A 351 8.85 3.41 3.81
C LYS A 351 8.94 3.62 2.31
N ALA A 352 9.25 4.83 1.88
CA ALA A 352 9.70 5.04 0.53
C ALA A 352 10.68 6.20 0.45
N LYS A 353 11.43 6.23 -0.64
CA LYS A 353 12.37 7.29 -0.98
C LYS A 353 12.23 7.62 -2.46
N GLY A 354 12.40 8.89 -2.81
CA GLY A 354 12.16 9.33 -4.17
C GLY A 354 12.47 10.79 -4.43
N GLY A 355 12.24 11.23 -5.66
CA GLY A 355 12.42 12.62 -6.09
C GLY A 355 13.04 12.69 -7.47
N ILE A 356 12.82 13.79 -8.17
CA ILE A 356 13.24 14.06 -9.55
C ILE A 356 14.77 13.92 -9.69
N PHE A 357 15.54 14.28 -8.66
CA PHE A 357 17.00 14.12 -8.67
C PHE A 357 17.47 12.75 -8.16
N LEU A 358 16.59 11.99 -7.49
CA LEU A 358 16.89 10.62 -7.11
C LEU A 358 16.61 9.67 -8.27
N ARG A 359 17.70 9.15 -8.83
CA ARG A 359 17.65 8.08 -9.84
C ARG A 359 17.12 6.73 -9.30
N ASN A 360 17.02 6.56 -7.98
CA ASN A 360 16.73 5.29 -7.32
C ASN A 360 15.49 5.40 -6.40
N HIS A 361 14.31 5.50 -6.99
CA HIS A 361 13.06 5.36 -6.26
C HIS A 361 12.97 3.98 -5.61
N SER A 362 12.61 3.91 -4.33
CA SER A 362 12.30 2.64 -3.68
C SER A 362 11.12 2.76 -2.77
N LYS A 363 10.35 1.67 -2.68
CA LYS A 363 9.29 1.46 -1.71
C LYS A 363 9.59 0.19 -0.93
N THR A 364 9.30 0.21 0.36
CA THR A 364 9.26 -0.97 1.19
C THR A 364 8.04 -0.93 2.09
N THR A 365 7.16 -1.91 1.94
CA THR A 365 6.12 -2.25 2.92
C THR A 365 6.71 -3.25 3.89
N LYS A 366 6.89 -2.86 5.15
CA LYS A 366 7.53 -3.71 6.16
C LYS A 366 6.55 -4.63 6.88
N ALA A 367 5.33 -4.14 7.15
CA ALA A 367 4.44 -4.79 8.09
C ALA A 367 2.97 -4.44 7.84
N ASP A 368 2.51 -4.48 6.59
CA ASP A 368 1.10 -4.20 6.33
C ASP A 368 0.27 -5.42 6.69
N PHE A 369 -0.75 -5.22 7.52
CA PHE A 369 -1.65 -6.29 7.93
C PHE A 369 -3.09 -5.86 7.67
N TYR A 370 -3.80 -6.65 6.88
CA TYR A 370 -5.18 -6.42 6.48
C TYR A 370 -6.07 -7.46 7.15
N ALA A 371 -7.19 -7.04 7.70
CA ALA A 371 -8.25 -7.90 8.20
C ALA A 371 -9.54 -7.55 7.47
N THR A 372 -10.25 -8.56 7.01
CA THR A 372 -11.49 -8.42 6.26
C THR A 372 -12.58 -9.25 6.93
N HIS A 373 -13.77 -8.70 7.00
CA HIS A 373 -15.00 -9.41 7.32
C HIS A 373 -15.98 -9.15 6.18
N PHE A 374 -16.61 -10.20 5.67
CA PHE A 374 -17.63 -10.09 4.62
C PHE A 374 -18.96 -10.65 5.10
N THR A 375 -20.04 -10.10 4.56
CA THR A 375 -21.39 -10.61 4.74
C THR A 375 -22.09 -10.61 3.37
N ARG A 376 -22.70 -11.74 3.01
CA ARG A 376 -23.46 -11.94 1.78
C ARG A 376 -24.68 -12.81 2.11
N GLY A 377 -25.85 -12.18 2.18
CA GLY A 377 -27.06 -12.87 2.66
C GLY A 377 -26.81 -13.49 4.04
N PRO A 378 -27.09 -14.80 4.26
CA PRO A 378 -26.81 -15.48 5.52
C PRO A 378 -25.32 -15.87 5.71
N LEU A 379 -24.51 -15.79 4.65
CA LEU A 379 -23.10 -16.18 4.70
C LEU A 379 -22.28 -15.02 5.26
N SER A 380 -21.43 -15.32 6.23
CA SER A 380 -20.43 -14.38 6.74
C SER A 380 -19.12 -15.10 6.99
N GLY A 381 -18.03 -14.33 6.96
CA GLY A 381 -16.73 -14.87 7.27
C GLY A 381 -15.66 -13.80 7.31
N TYR A 382 -14.47 -14.22 7.69
CA TYR A 382 -13.33 -13.32 7.84
C TYR A 382 -12.01 -13.98 7.45
N ALA A 383 -11.07 -13.12 7.08
CA ALA A 383 -9.71 -13.52 6.78
C ALA A 383 -8.75 -12.38 7.13
N ALA A 384 -7.49 -12.71 7.35
CA ALA A 384 -6.44 -11.72 7.41
C ALA A 384 -5.31 -12.02 6.44
N GLN A 385 -4.61 -10.96 6.08
CA GLN A 385 -3.48 -11.00 5.19
C GLN A 385 -2.35 -10.17 5.77
N TYR A 386 -1.19 -10.78 5.97
CA TYR A 386 0.07 -10.08 6.14
C TYR A 386 0.72 -9.87 4.77
N LEU A 387 1.17 -8.64 4.50
CA LEU A 387 1.89 -8.25 3.31
C LEU A 387 3.21 -7.59 3.70
N TRP A 388 4.29 -8.15 3.16
CA TRP A 388 5.57 -7.48 3.04
C TRP A 388 5.88 -7.29 1.56
N SER A 389 6.44 -6.13 1.21
CA SER A 389 6.93 -5.93 -0.15
C SER A 389 8.13 -5.01 -0.20
N PHE A 390 9.05 -5.32 -1.09
CA PHE A 390 10.18 -4.50 -1.46
C PHE A 390 10.07 -4.20 -2.95
N GLU A 391 10.30 -2.95 -3.32
CA GLU A 391 10.21 -2.50 -4.70
C GLU A 391 11.22 -1.37 -4.93
N GLN A 392 11.95 -1.45 -6.04
CA GLN A 392 12.92 -0.42 -6.39
C GLN A 392 13.13 -0.39 -7.91
N GLU A 393 13.10 0.81 -8.48
CA GLU A 393 13.22 1.02 -9.95
C GLU A 393 14.59 0.69 -10.49
N ARG A 394 15.63 0.89 -9.68
CA ARG A 394 17.03 0.60 -10.01
C ARG A 394 17.68 -0.13 -8.85
N ALA A 395 17.32 -1.40 -8.69
CA ALA A 395 17.83 -2.24 -7.62
C ALA A 395 19.15 -2.90 -8.02
N SER A 396 20.05 -2.97 -7.05
CA SER A 396 21.15 -3.93 -7.09
C SER A 396 20.72 -5.23 -6.43
N THR A 397 21.41 -6.32 -6.76
CA THR A 397 21.22 -7.62 -6.15
C THR A 397 21.52 -7.60 -4.65
N LYS A 398 22.44 -6.73 -4.20
CA LYS A 398 22.71 -6.45 -2.79
C LYS A 398 21.47 -5.90 -2.08
N ASN A 399 20.76 -4.95 -2.68
CA ASN A 399 19.55 -4.38 -2.07
C ASN A 399 18.45 -5.44 -1.93
N LEU A 400 18.28 -6.28 -2.94
CA LEU A 400 17.34 -7.41 -2.86
C LEU A 400 17.74 -8.37 -1.75
N ARG A 401 19.00 -8.84 -1.70
CA ARG A 401 19.48 -9.73 -0.63
C ARG A 401 19.25 -9.13 0.76
N GLN A 402 19.55 -7.84 0.96
CA GLN A 402 19.30 -7.16 2.23
C GLN A 402 17.81 -7.10 2.58
N ALA A 403 16.93 -6.81 1.60
CA ALA A 403 15.50 -6.81 1.81
C ALA A 403 14.98 -8.21 2.18
N LEU A 404 15.43 -9.25 1.49
CA LEU A 404 15.07 -10.64 1.79
C LEU A 404 15.60 -11.08 3.16
N SER A 405 16.83 -10.71 3.51
CA SER A 405 17.39 -10.96 4.85
C SER A 405 16.55 -10.30 5.93
N SER A 406 16.08 -9.06 5.72
CA SER A 406 15.20 -8.38 6.66
C SER A 406 13.83 -9.06 6.78
N LEU A 407 13.29 -9.63 5.70
CA LEU A 407 12.05 -10.42 5.75
C LEU A 407 12.26 -11.73 6.51
N MET A 408 13.38 -12.44 6.27
CA MET A 408 13.73 -13.67 6.97
C MET A 408 13.90 -13.41 8.47
N ALA A 409 14.65 -12.38 8.87
CA ALA A 409 14.82 -11.97 10.27
C ALA A 409 13.49 -11.59 10.96
N GLN A 410 12.52 -11.07 10.20
CA GLN A 410 11.21 -10.69 10.72
C GLN A 410 10.26 -11.89 10.89
N THR A 411 10.43 -12.95 10.08
CA THR A 411 9.48 -14.07 10.00
C THR A 411 10.03 -15.40 10.51
N GLY A 412 11.36 -15.55 10.62
CA GLY A 412 12.03 -16.81 10.94
C GLY A 412 11.99 -17.85 9.81
N LEU A 413 11.46 -17.50 8.64
CA LEU A 413 11.24 -18.45 7.53
C LEU A 413 12.44 -18.61 6.59
N ARG A 414 13.67 -18.58 7.12
CA ARG A 414 14.90 -18.60 6.31
C ARG A 414 14.94 -19.74 5.30
N LYS A 415 14.77 -20.99 5.78
CA LYS A 415 14.78 -22.20 4.92
C LYS A 415 13.73 -22.16 3.81
N ALA A 416 12.59 -21.49 4.04
CA ALA A 416 11.49 -21.44 3.08
C ALA A 416 11.62 -20.27 2.07
N LEU A 417 12.27 -19.18 2.48
CA LEU A 417 12.38 -17.94 1.71
C LEU A 417 13.73 -17.73 1.03
N GLU A 418 14.73 -18.52 1.39
CA GLU A 418 16.06 -18.43 0.79
C GLU A 418 16.01 -18.69 -0.72
N VAL A 419 16.66 -17.78 -1.44
CA VAL A 419 16.82 -17.76 -2.89
C VAL A 419 18.21 -17.25 -3.24
N GLU A 420 18.84 -17.86 -4.24
CA GLU A 420 20.12 -17.37 -4.73
C GLU A 420 19.86 -16.26 -5.75
N VAL A 421 20.38 -15.07 -5.45
CA VAL A 421 20.23 -13.90 -6.32
C VAL A 421 21.50 -13.79 -7.19
N PRO A 422 21.41 -13.88 -8.53
CA PRO A 422 22.57 -13.79 -9.42
C PRO A 422 23.24 -12.41 -9.32
N HIS A 423 24.53 -12.32 -9.66
CA HIS A 423 25.25 -11.05 -9.69
C HIS A 423 25.02 -10.35 -11.05
N SER A 424 23.96 -9.54 -11.15
CA SER A 424 23.66 -8.76 -12.35
C SER A 424 23.04 -7.39 -12.02
N LYS A 425 23.07 -6.46 -12.97
CA LYS A 425 22.24 -5.25 -12.88
C LYS A 425 20.80 -5.66 -13.14
N SER A 426 19.94 -5.50 -12.16
CA SER A 426 18.59 -6.09 -12.20
C SER A 426 17.51 -5.17 -12.76
N GLY A 427 17.80 -3.86 -12.89
CA GLY A 427 16.81 -2.87 -13.31
C GLY A 427 15.73 -2.69 -12.25
N TYR A 428 14.47 -2.66 -12.69
CA TYR A 428 13.32 -2.73 -11.77
C TYR A 428 13.29 -4.07 -11.05
N LEU A 429 13.10 -4.06 -9.73
CA LEU A 429 12.88 -5.27 -8.93
C LEU A 429 11.74 -5.10 -7.95
N ARG A 430 11.01 -6.19 -7.75
CA ARG A 430 9.95 -6.31 -6.76
C ARG A 430 9.97 -7.68 -6.10
N ALA A 431 9.99 -7.70 -4.78
CA ALA A 431 9.78 -8.90 -3.97
C ALA A 431 8.53 -8.72 -3.10
N ARG A 432 7.70 -9.74 -3.01
CA ARG A 432 6.43 -9.72 -2.28
C ARG A 432 6.28 -11.00 -1.48
N PHE A 433 5.96 -10.86 -0.21
CA PHE A 433 5.59 -11.94 0.67
C PHE A 433 4.19 -11.67 1.19
N LYS A 434 3.27 -12.59 0.90
CA LYS A 434 1.87 -12.50 1.30
C LYS A 434 1.49 -13.75 2.08
N MET A 435 1.15 -13.59 3.36
CA MET A 435 0.60 -14.68 4.17
C MET A 435 -0.90 -14.45 4.36
N LEU A 436 -1.72 -15.45 4.01
CA LEU A 436 -3.16 -15.47 4.19
C LEU A 436 -3.52 -16.39 5.37
N ILE A 437 -4.18 -15.81 6.36
CA ILE A 437 -4.75 -16.50 7.52
C ILE A 437 -6.25 -16.72 7.23
N SER A 438 -6.66 -17.99 7.14
CA SER A 438 -8.05 -18.38 6.88
C SER A 438 -8.94 -18.14 8.10
N GLN A 439 -10.25 -18.24 7.90
CA GLN A 439 -11.22 -18.23 9.00
C GLN A 439 -10.91 -19.33 10.02
N ALA A 440 -10.74 -20.59 9.58
CA ALA A 440 -10.42 -21.70 10.48
C ALA A 440 -9.13 -21.48 11.30
N ALA A 441 -8.09 -20.91 10.68
CA ALA A 441 -6.86 -20.56 11.38
C ALA A 441 -7.10 -19.45 12.41
N THR A 442 -7.92 -18.46 12.08
CA THR A 442 -8.33 -17.38 12.98
C THR A 442 -9.13 -17.92 14.17
N ASP A 443 -10.06 -18.83 13.92
CA ASP A 443 -10.89 -19.48 14.93
C ASP A 443 -10.03 -20.29 15.91
N ARG A 444 -9.04 -21.01 15.38
CA ARG A 444 -8.06 -21.71 16.20
C ARG A 444 -7.25 -20.74 17.06
N LEU A 445 -6.78 -19.62 16.51
CA LEU A 445 -6.06 -18.61 17.28
C LEU A 445 -6.92 -18.03 18.42
N MET A 446 -8.17 -17.66 18.12
CA MET A 446 -9.09 -17.13 19.14
C MET A 446 -9.39 -18.16 20.21
N ARG A 447 -9.70 -19.40 19.83
CA ARG A 447 -9.98 -20.50 20.78
C ARG A 447 -8.80 -20.78 21.70
N VAL A 448 -7.59 -20.96 21.15
CA VAL A 448 -6.38 -21.19 21.97
C VAL A 448 -6.12 -20.01 22.90
N SER A 449 -6.38 -18.76 22.47
CA SER A 449 -6.22 -17.60 23.34
C SER A 449 -7.18 -17.56 24.55
N LEU A 450 -8.29 -18.31 24.50
CA LEU A 450 -9.27 -18.43 25.58
C LEU A 450 -9.02 -19.67 26.44
N GLU A 451 -8.64 -20.80 25.83
CA GLU A 451 -8.44 -22.08 26.51
C GLU A 451 -7.05 -22.21 27.14
N ASP A 452 -6.00 -21.74 26.45
CA ASP A 452 -4.60 -21.86 26.84
C ASP A 452 -3.80 -20.63 26.35
N ALA A 453 -4.02 -19.50 27.01
CA ALA A 453 -3.32 -18.25 26.71
C ALA A 453 -1.79 -18.39 26.82
N ASP A 454 -1.30 -19.27 27.70
CA ASP A 454 0.13 -19.47 27.93
C ASP A 454 0.81 -20.26 26.81
N ALA A 455 0.06 -21.01 25.98
CA ALA A 455 0.60 -21.69 24.79
C ALA A 455 1.41 -20.75 23.90
N PHE A 456 0.93 -19.53 23.65
CA PHE A 456 1.64 -18.58 22.80
C PHE A 456 2.98 -18.14 23.42
N ARG A 457 3.02 -17.95 24.75
CA ARG A 457 4.24 -17.61 25.48
C ARG A 457 5.22 -18.79 25.45
N ALA A 458 4.73 -20.00 25.73
CA ALA A 458 5.54 -21.21 25.71
C ALA A 458 6.18 -21.43 24.33
N PHE A 459 5.40 -21.34 23.24
CA PHE A 459 5.92 -21.50 21.89
C PHE A 459 6.92 -20.40 21.51
N SER A 460 6.60 -19.13 21.79
CA SER A 460 7.50 -18.03 21.43
C SER A 460 8.83 -18.07 22.21
N LEU A 461 8.81 -18.43 23.49
CA LEU A 461 10.02 -18.62 24.29
C LEU A 461 10.82 -19.85 23.83
N ALA A 462 10.17 -20.97 23.53
CA ALA A 462 10.85 -22.16 23.03
C ALA A 462 11.57 -21.86 21.70
N LEU A 463 10.92 -21.14 20.77
CA LEU A 463 11.54 -20.71 19.52
C LEU A 463 12.73 -19.78 19.75
N LEU A 464 12.64 -18.86 20.72
CA LEU A 464 13.74 -17.96 21.09
C LEU A 464 14.92 -18.74 21.69
N THR A 465 14.66 -19.67 22.60
CA THR A 465 15.70 -20.50 23.21
C THR A 465 16.40 -21.36 22.15
N ASN A 466 15.64 -22.04 21.30
CA ASN A 466 16.20 -22.89 20.23
C ASN A 466 17.02 -22.08 19.22
N TYR A 467 16.63 -20.82 18.97
CA TYR A 467 17.38 -19.93 18.08
C TYR A 467 18.79 -19.64 18.58
N PHE A 468 18.93 -19.41 19.89
CA PHE A 468 20.20 -19.06 20.53
C PHE A 468 20.91 -20.26 21.18
N GLU A 469 20.43 -21.50 20.99
CA GLU A 469 20.97 -22.70 21.64
C GLU A 469 22.47 -22.91 21.34
N ASN A 470 22.89 -22.61 20.10
CA ASN A 470 24.29 -22.70 19.69
C ASN A 470 25.12 -21.44 20.00
N GLY A 471 24.53 -20.42 20.64
CA GLY A 471 25.18 -19.13 20.90
C GLY A 471 25.41 -18.27 19.65
N ASP A 472 24.72 -18.59 18.55
CA ASP A 472 24.80 -17.88 17.27
C ASP A 472 23.61 -16.94 17.06
N ASP A 473 23.77 -16.00 16.13
CA ASP A 473 22.72 -15.05 15.71
C ASP A 473 22.65 -14.98 14.17
N PRO A 474 22.10 -16.02 13.51
CA PRO A 474 22.15 -16.15 12.05
C PRO A 474 21.38 -15.08 11.28
N ASP A 475 20.46 -14.35 11.93
CA ASP A 475 19.66 -13.27 11.34
C ASP A 475 20.06 -11.87 11.83
N ASP A 476 21.16 -11.77 12.59
CA ASP A 476 21.67 -10.50 13.14
C ASP A 476 20.58 -9.73 13.94
N LEU A 477 19.82 -10.47 14.75
CA LEU A 477 18.79 -9.90 15.64
C LEU A 477 19.40 -9.08 16.78
N CYS A 478 20.65 -9.36 17.11
CA CYS A 478 21.49 -8.70 18.09
C CYS A 478 22.62 -7.94 17.36
N PRO A 479 22.28 -6.86 16.63
CA PRO A 479 23.26 -6.16 15.81
C PRO A 479 24.42 -5.66 16.68
N LYS A 480 25.64 -5.92 16.22
CA LYS A 480 26.85 -5.33 16.78
C LYS A 480 26.73 -3.82 16.66
N GLN A 481 26.70 -3.08 17.77
CA GLN A 481 26.66 -1.63 17.66
C GLN A 481 28.00 -1.16 17.06
N PRO A 482 27.99 -0.19 16.12
CA PRO A 482 29.23 0.43 15.70
C PRO A 482 29.81 1.15 16.92
N VAL A 483 31.03 0.78 17.32
CA VAL A 483 31.83 1.54 18.28
C VAL A 483 31.93 2.96 17.72
N LEU A 484 31.23 3.91 18.34
CA LEU A 484 31.40 5.32 18.01
C LEU A 484 32.85 5.65 18.34
N ALA A 485 33.66 5.93 17.32
CA ALA A 485 35.09 6.18 17.50
C ALA A 485 35.40 7.39 18.41
N ASN A 486 34.40 8.21 18.76
CA ASN A 486 34.46 9.27 19.76
C ASN A 486 33.06 9.51 20.36
N PRO A 487 32.77 9.16 21.63
CA PRO A 487 31.51 9.54 22.28
C PRO A 487 31.49 11.06 22.58
N PRO A 488 30.36 11.76 22.38
CA PRO A 488 30.22 13.13 22.84
C PRO A 488 30.28 13.20 24.37
N VAL A 489 31.03 14.18 24.88
CA VAL A 489 31.15 14.50 26.31
C VAL A 489 29.84 15.16 26.77
N SER A 490 28.87 14.38 27.23
CA SER A 490 27.69 14.89 27.94
C SER A 490 27.33 13.96 29.09
N ASP A 491 27.08 14.55 30.27
CA ASP A 491 26.90 13.86 31.56
C ASP A 491 25.60 13.05 31.72
N GLU A 492 24.74 13.02 30.70
CA GLU A 492 23.64 12.06 30.65
C GLU A 492 24.14 10.78 30.01
N ILE A 493 24.34 9.72 30.80
CA ILE A 493 24.83 8.41 30.35
C ILE A 493 23.77 7.74 29.45
N PRO A 494 23.90 7.70 28.12
CA PRO A 494 23.16 6.73 27.31
C PRO A 494 23.63 5.32 27.70
N PRO A 495 22.77 4.29 27.63
CA PRO A 495 23.17 2.93 27.95
C PRO A 495 24.39 2.51 27.11
N PRO A 496 25.40 1.85 27.71
CA PRO A 496 26.67 1.59 27.05
C PRO A 496 26.50 0.71 25.79
N PRO A 497 27.33 0.93 24.77
CA PRO A 497 27.27 0.19 23.53
C PRO A 497 27.70 -1.28 23.68
N PHE A 498 27.13 -2.13 22.84
CA PHE A 498 27.41 -3.57 22.80
C PHE A 498 28.66 -3.84 21.94
N GLU A 499 29.78 -4.18 22.56
CA GLU A 499 31.09 -4.29 21.92
C GLU A 499 31.59 -5.74 21.69
N THR A 500 31.00 -6.78 22.31
CA THR A 500 31.55 -8.15 22.18
C THR A 500 30.50 -9.27 22.29
N ARG A 501 30.89 -10.54 22.02
CA ARG A 501 30.10 -11.75 22.30
C ARG A 501 29.50 -11.79 23.73
N LYS A 502 30.02 -10.96 24.66
CA LYS A 502 29.53 -10.79 26.04
C LYS A 502 28.17 -10.08 26.14
N ASP A 503 27.69 -9.44 25.08
CA ASP A 503 26.45 -8.65 25.05
C ASP A 503 25.21 -9.42 24.58
N ILE A 504 25.43 -10.63 24.08
CA ILE A 504 24.37 -11.54 23.63
C ILE A 504 23.35 -11.81 24.74
N PRO A 505 23.72 -12.11 26.01
CA PRO A 505 22.75 -12.33 27.08
C PRO A 505 21.82 -11.14 27.32
N LEU A 506 22.34 -9.91 27.28
CA LEU A 506 21.53 -8.69 27.46
C LEU A 506 20.62 -8.46 26.25
N CYS A 507 21.08 -8.77 25.03
CA CYS A 507 20.22 -8.76 23.85
C CYS A 507 19.10 -9.80 23.94
N ILE A 508 19.41 -11.03 24.34
CA ILE A 508 18.46 -12.13 24.54
C ILE A 508 17.37 -11.72 25.53
N GLU A 509 17.73 -11.14 26.66
CA GLU A 509 16.75 -10.66 27.65
C GLU A 509 15.85 -9.53 27.11
N ARG A 510 16.42 -8.59 26.33
CA ARG A 510 15.63 -7.56 25.65
C ARG A 510 14.67 -8.16 24.60
N LEU A 511 15.14 -9.14 23.82
CA LEU A 511 14.31 -9.85 22.84
C LEU A 511 13.22 -10.66 23.53
N ARG A 512 13.53 -11.33 24.64
CA ARG A 512 12.58 -12.07 25.47
C ARG A 512 11.48 -11.17 25.99
N SER A 513 11.85 -10.05 26.63
CA SER A 513 10.89 -9.07 27.14
C SER A 513 9.97 -8.53 26.03
N LYS A 514 10.53 -8.16 24.87
CA LYS A 514 9.75 -7.70 23.70
C LYS A 514 8.81 -8.78 23.17
N THR A 515 9.28 -10.03 23.12
CA THR A 515 8.51 -11.19 22.64
C THR A 515 7.32 -11.47 23.55
N LEU A 516 7.52 -11.45 24.86
CA LEU A 516 6.46 -11.64 25.85
C LEU A 516 5.43 -10.50 25.80
N ALA A 517 5.89 -9.25 25.80
CA ALA A 517 4.98 -8.10 25.72
C ALA A 517 4.13 -8.11 24.44
N ALA A 518 4.73 -8.49 23.30
CA ALA A 518 4.00 -8.65 22.05
C ALA A 518 3.03 -9.83 22.08
N THR A 519 3.42 -10.95 22.68
CA THR A 519 2.57 -12.13 22.85
C THR A 519 1.35 -11.84 23.73
N ASP A 520 1.53 -11.14 24.84
CA ASP A 520 0.43 -10.75 25.73
C ASP A 520 -0.57 -9.84 25.02
N LYS A 521 -0.04 -8.86 24.28
CA LYS A 521 -0.87 -7.99 23.44
C LYS A 521 -1.62 -8.79 22.38
N MET A 522 -0.99 -9.80 21.79
CA MET A 522 -1.58 -10.66 20.78
C MET A 522 -2.74 -11.47 21.34
N VAL A 523 -2.55 -12.14 22.48
CA VAL A 523 -3.60 -12.89 23.20
C VAL A 523 -4.77 -11.98 23.53
N LYS A 524 -4.51 -10.80 24.12
CA LYS A 524 -5.57 -9.83 24.43
C LYS A 524 -6.39 -9.44 23.20
N LEU A 525 -5.73 -9.20 22.07
CA LEU A 525 -6.43 -8.82 20.82
C LEU A 525 -7.25 -9.96 20.23
N LEU A 526 -6.80 -11.21 20.37
CA LEU A 526 -7.58 -12.39 19.97
C LEU A 526 -8.82 -12.59 20.85
N GLN A 527 -8.69 -12.37 22.16
CA GLN A 527 -9.83 -12.37 23.09
C GLN A 527 -10.82 -11.24 22.76
N GLU A 528 -10.32 -10.02 22.48
CA GLU A 528 -11.14 -8.90 22.02
C GLU A 528 -11.90 -9.24 20.72
N MET A 529 -11.25 -9.93 19.77
CA MET A 529 -11.90 -10.40 18.54
C MET A 529 -13.05 -11.38 18.85
N SER A 530 -12.84 -12.34 19.75
CA SER A 530 -13.88 -13.31 20.14
C SER A 530 -15.10 -12.62 20.76
N LEU A 531 -14.88 -11.63 21.62
CA LEU A 531 -15.94 -10.82 22.25
C LEU A 531 -16.67 -9.90 21.26
N GLN A 532 -16.01 -9.51 20.17
CA GLN A 532 -16.52 -8.58 19.16
C GLN A 532 -17.02 -9.27 17.89
N SER A 533 -17.19 -10.60 17.90
CA SER A 533 -17.67 -11.40 16.77
C SER A 533 -19.01 -10.90 16.21
N GLY A 534 -19.88 -10.33 17.04
CA GLY A 534 -21.14 -9.70 16.61
C GLY A 534 -21.00 -8.33 15.91
N SER A 535 -19.81 -7.72 15.89
CA SER A 535 -19.55 -6.42 15.27
C SER A 535 -18.39 -6.51 14.30
N ALA A 536 -18.69 -6.78 13.02
CA ALA A 536 -17.70 -6.90 11.94
C ALA A 536 -16.65 -5.77 11.94
N ARG A 537 -17.11 -4.53 12.13
CA ARG A 537 -16.26 -3.33 12.22
C ARG A 537 -15.26 -3.38 13.38
N ASN A 538 -15.70 -3.77 14.58
CA ASN A 538 -14.82 -3.84 15.75
C ASN A 538 -13.89 -5.04 15.64
N PHE A 539 -14.41 -6.19 15.19
CA PHE A 539 -13.64 -7.39 14.90
C PHE A 539 -12.46 -7.11 13.97
N VAL A 540 -12.68 -6.53 12.78
CA VAL A 540 -11.57 -6.26 11.84
C VAL A 540 -10.57 -5.27 12.42
N ARG A 541 -11.01 -4.32 13.26
CA ARG A 541 -10.09 -3.38 13.93
C ARG A 541 -9.18 -4.06 14.94
N ALA A 542 -9.74 -4.93 15.80
CA ALA A 542 -8.94 -5.74 16.72
C ALA A 542 -7.99 -6.65 15.94
N TYR A 543 -8.46 -7.26 14.86
CA TYR A 543 -7.66 -8.16 14.04
C TYR A 543 -6.52 -7.44 13.30
N ALA A 544 -6.76 -6.25 12.75
CA ALA A 544 -5.71 -5.45 12.14
C ALA A 544 -4.66 -4.97 13.17
N LYS A 545 -5.04 -4.73 14.43
CA LYS A 545 -4.10 -4.45 15.52
C LYS A 545 -3.30 -5.69 15.92
N PHE A 546 -3.89 -6.87 15.87
CA PHE A 546 -3.21 -8.15 16.14
C PHE A 546 -1.99 -8.32 15.22
N GLY A 547 -2.10 -7.91 13.96
CA GLY A 547 -0.98 -7.88 13.02
C GLY A 547 0.28 -7.16 13.53
N SER A 548 0.14 -6.09 14.33
CA SER A 548 1.29 -5.38 14.90
C SER A 548 2.03 -6.17 15.98
N ALA A 549 1.32 -7.04 16.69
CA ALA A 549 1.88 -7.90 17.73
C ALA A 549 2.49 -9.17 17.11
N LEU A 550 1.79 -9.76 16.12
CA LEU A 550 2.30 -10.85 15.29
C LEU A 550 3.68 -10.53 14.70
N LEU A 551 3.84 -9.32 14.16
CA LEU A 551 5.02 -8.87 13.42
C LEU A 551 6.07 -8.18 14.30
N ALA A 552 5.98 -8.32 15.63
CA ALA A 552 6.94 -7.72 16.55
C ALA A 552 8.35 -8.29 16.37
N ASN A 553 8.46 -9.61 16.17
CA ASN A 553 9.69 -10.32 15.82
C ASN A 553 9.37 -11.72 15.25
N GLN A 554 10.41 -12.47 14.85
CA GLN A 554 10.23 -13.82 14.30
C GLN A 554 9.65 -14.84 15.28
N PHE A 555 9.81 -14.66 16.59
CA PHE A 555 9.34 -15.61 17.59
C PHE A 555 7.83 -15.49 17.81
N THR A 556 7.28 -14.26 17.82
CA THR A 556 5.83 -14.06 17.82
C THR A 556 5.18 -14.56 16.53
N PHE A 557 5.86 -14.35 15.39
CA PHE A 557 5.41 -14.86 14.10
C PHE A 557 5.38 -16.40 14.07
N GLY A 558 6.47 -17.04 14.51
CA GLY A 558 6.58 -18.49 14.58
C GLY A 558 5.59 -19.11 15.58
N ALA A 559 5.33 -18.46 16.72
CA ALA A 559 4.33 -18.94 17.68
C ALA A 559 2.93 -18.99 17.06
N VAL A 560 2.54 -17.98 16.28
CA VAL A 560 1.26 -18.00 15.54
C VAL A 560 1.22 -19.15 14.55
N LEU A 561 2.28 -19.34 13.75
CA LEU A 561 2.37 -20.44 12.80
C LEU A 561 2.25 -21.81 13.49
N LYS A 562 2.85 -21.96 14.68
CA LYS A 562 2.76 -23.18 15.48
C LYS A 562 1.33 -23.43 15.98
N VAL A 563 0.68 -22.39 16.51
CA VAL A 563 -0.73 -22.46 16.95
C VAL A 563 -1.68 -22.77 15.81
N ILE A 564 -1.37 -22.43 14.55
CA ILE A 564 -2.21 -22.75 13.38
C ILE A 564 -1.67 -23.90 12.53
N GLU A 565 -0.75 -24.73 13.02
CA GLU A 565 -0.12 -25.78 12.20
C GLU A 565 -1.10 -26.78 11.54
N ASN A 566 -2.25 -27.04 12.17
CA ASN A 566 -3.32 -27.90 11.65
C ASN A 566 -4.30 -27.16 10.72
N GLU A 567 -4.21 -25.82 10.67
CA GLU A 567 -4.97 -24.94 9.80
C GLU A 567 -4.00 -23.98 9.09
N PRO A 568 -3.08 -24.52 8.26
CA PRO A 568 -1.87 -23.79 7.87
C PRO A 568 -2.19 -22.55 7.03
N ALA A 569 -1.51 -21.46 7.36
CA ALA A 569 -1.55 -20.25 6.55
C ALA A 569 -0.99 -20.51 5.14
N LYS A 570 -1.58 -19.86 4.14
CA LYS A 570 -1.10 -19.91 2.75
C LYS A 570 -0.13 -18.76 2.53
N ILE A 571 1.11 -19.06 2.16
CA ILE A 571 2.11 -18.04 1.87
C ILE A 571 2.40 -18.02 0.38
N ASP A 572 2.26 -16.85 -0.24
CA ASP A 572 2.66 -16.56 -1.61
C ASP A 572 3.90 -15.65 -1.59
N TYR A 573 5.01 -16.18 -2.08
CA TYR A 573 6.28 -15.48 -2.16
C TYR A 573 6.67 -15.29 -3.63
N ILE A 574 6.74 -14.03 -4.07
CA ILE A 574 6.96 -13.65 -5.45
C ILE A 574 8.17 -12.74 -5.54
N ILE A 575 9.08 -13.02 -6.46
CA ILE A 575 10.17 -12.14 -6.87
C ILE A 575 10.08 -11.95 -8.38
N GLU A 576 10.05 -10.71 -8.82
CA GLU A 576 9.93 -10.37 -10.23
C GLU A 576 10.70 -9.09 -10.52
N GLY A 577 11.09 -8.88 -11.77
CA GLY A 577 11.84 -7.69 -12.16
C GLY A 577 12.01 -7.57 -13.65
N GLU A 578 12.76 -6.54 -14.04
CA GLU A 578 13.04 -6.24 -15.43
C GLU A 578 13.87 -7.35 -16.07
N ARG A 579 14.88 -7.86 -15.38
CA ARG A 579 15.83 -8.85 -15.92
C ARG A 579 15.78 -10.21 -15.25
N ILE A 580 14.82 -10.45 -14.35
CA ILE A 580 14.71 -11.70 -13.60
C ILE A 580 13.37 -12.35 -13.92
N SER A 581 13.39 -13.64 -14.28
CA SER A 581 12.18 -14.43 -14.48
C SER A 581 11.32 -14.44 -13.22
N ARG A 582 10.00 -14.43 -13.40
CA ARG A 582 9.04 -14.37 -12.31
C ARG A 582 9.11 -15.63 -11.45
N PHE A 583 9.76 -15.49 -10.31
CA PHE A 583 9.86 -16.54 -9.30
C PHE A 583 8.64 -16.48 -8.40
N LYS A 584 7.92 -17.62 -8.27
CA LYS A 584 6.77 -17.75 -7.39
C LYS A 584 6.89 -19.04 -6.60
N ARG A 585 6.80 -18.95 -5.28
CA ARG A 585 6.78 -20.10 -4.37
C ARG A 585 5.54 -20.02 -3.49
N LEU A 586 4.72 -21.08 -3.53
CA LEU A 586 3.64 -21.28 -2.59
C LEU A 586 4.18 -22.10 -1.42
N ILE A 587 4.23 -21.50 -0.24
CA ILE A 587 4.75 -22.15 0.96
C ILE A 587 3.55 -22.55 1.82
N LYS A 588 3.45 -23.85 2.12
CA LYS A 588 2.58 -24.37 3.18
C LYS A 588 3.46 -24.58 4.40
N VAL A 589 3.32 -23.70 5.40
CA VAL A 589 4.08 -23.86 6.64
C VAL A 589 3.39 -24.94 7.47
N THR A 590 4.07 -26.06 7.62
CA THR A 590 3.72 -27.07 8.64
C THR A 590 4.66 -26.84 9.82
N GLY A 591 4.17 -26.96 11.05
CA GLY A 591 4.84 -26.49 12.27
C GLY A 591 6.09 -27.27 12.72
N LYS A 592 6.92 -27.76 11.79
CA LYS A 592 8.17 -28.49 12.06
C LYS A 592 9.40 -27.63 11.81
#